data_AF-A0AA88CYY2-F1
#
_entry.id   AF-A0AA88CYY2-F1
#
_cell.length_a   1.000
_cell.length_b   1.000
_cell.length_c   1.000
_cell.angle_alpha   90.00
_cell.angle_beta   90.00
_cell.angle_gamma   90.00
#
_symmetry.space_group_name_H-M   'P 1'
#
loop_
_entity.id
_entity.type
_entity.pdbx_description
1 polymer ?
#
loop_
_entity_poly.entity_id
_entity_poly.type
_entity_poly.pdbx_seq_one_letter_code
_entity_poly.pdbx_strand_id
1 'polypeptide(L)'
;MGAEPTTTVGAMGQDLGGGGSTEVPSGDTTRTESMNQKLEMPIFEEKLEAATVSMEGEALNWFQWADGRRPIHRWPELKTLMLERFGLTQEGSTCEKFLAIQQEGTVRDYQCQFEAVSSLLIDLSEDVLESTFVNGLRPDIQRKYA
;
A
#
# COMPACT_ATOMS: atom_id res chain seq x y z
N MET A 1 2.46 -83.63 -34.85
CA MET A 1 2.74 -82.36 -34.15
C MET A 1 4.21 -82.43 -33.75
N GLY A 2 5.09 -81.80 -34.53
CA GLY A 2 6.52 -82.09 -34.49
C GLY A 2 7.38 -80.85 -34.24
N ALA A 3 8.50 -81.13 -33.57
CA ALA A 3 9.80 -80.46 -33.57
C ALA A 3 9.96 -79.07 -32.90
N GLU A 4 10.85 -79.02 -31.91
CA GLU A 4 11.64 -77.84 -31.54
C GLU A 4 12.56 -77.40 -32.70
N PRO A 5 13.05 -76.14 -32.67
CA PRO A 5 14.51 -75.99 -32.60
C PRO A 5 15.02 -74.80 -31.76
N THR A 6 15.96 -75.11 -30.87
CA THR A 6 17.39 -74.68 -30.83
C THR A 6 17.83 -73.28 -31.35
N THR A 7 18.41 -72.49 -30.43
CA THR A 7 19.67 -71.70 -30.46
C THR A 7 20.10 -70.90 -31.71
N THR A 8 20.46 -69.60 -31.55
CA THR A 8 21.82 -69.06 -31.84
C THR A 8 21.95 -67.53 -31.71
N VAL A 9 22.95 -67.16 -30.90
CA VAL A 9 23.80 -65.97 -30.71
C VAL A 9 23.92 -64.88 -31.80
N GLY A 10 24.07 -63.62 -31.36
CA GLY A 10 24.82 -62.51 -32.00
C GLY A 10 24.61 -61.19 -31.22
N ALA A 11 25.46 -60.77 -30.28
CA ALA A 11 26.81 -60.20 -30.35
C ALA A 11 26.89 -58.75 -30.91
N MET A 12 27.63 -57.90 -30.17
CA MET A 12 28.17 -56.56 -30.51
C MET A 12 27.14 -55.42 -30.52
N GLY A 13 27.28 -54.33 -29.77
CA GLY A 13 28.45 -53.72 -29.14
C GLY A 13 28.45 -52.23 -29.51
N GLN A 14 28.41 -51.34 -28.53
CA GLN A 14 28.98 -49.99 -28.59
C GLN A 14 29.01 -49.39 -27.19
N ASP A 15 30.20 -49.48 -26.61
CA ASP A 15 30.71 -48.63 -25.54
C ASP A 15 30.94 -47.22 -26.11
N LEU A 16 30.83 -46.18 -25.28
CA LEU A 16 31.59 -44.93 -25.29
C LEU A 16 30.87 -43.86 -24.44
N GLY A 17 31.53 -43.39 -23.39
CA GLY A 17 31.39 -41.99 -22.96
C GLY A 17 31.13 -41.78 -21.47
N GLY A 18 32.20 -41.88 -20.67
CA GLY A 18 32.19 -41.37 -19.30
C GLY A 18 32.04 -39.85 -19.23
N GLY A 19 31.44 -39.38 -18.16
CA GLY A 19 31.33 -37.98 -17.81
C GLY A 19 30.87 -37.85 -16.37
N GLY A 20 31.81 -37.99 -15.43
CA GLY A 20 31.56 -37.59 -14.05
C GLY A 20 31.24 -36.11 -14.00
N SER A 21 30.15 -35.76 -13.33
CA SER A 21 29.91 -34.42 -12.81
C SER A 21 29.26 -34.57 -11.45
N THR A 22 30.14 -34.61 -10.46
CA THR A 22 30.06 -33.84 -9.22
C THR A 22 28.63 -33.60 -8.73
N GLU A 23 28.16 -34.48 -7.84
CA GLU A 23 27.11 -34.14 -6.89
C GLU A 23 27.58 -32.91 -6.11
N VAL A 24 26.96 -31.77 -6.41
CA VAL A 24 27.08 -30.57 -5.58
C VAL A 24 26.17 -30.80 -4.37
N PRO A 25 26.69 -30.86 -3.13
CA PRO A 25 25.83 -30.85 -1.97
C PRO A 25 25.34 -29.40 -1.79
N SER A 26 24.17 -29.07 -2.33
CA SER A 26 23.50 -27.82 -2.00
C SER A 26 22.91 -27.94 -0.60
N GLY A 27 23.78 -27.67 0.37
CA GLY A 27 23.37 -27.05 1.62
C GLY A 27 22.75 -25.68 1.37
N ASP A 28 21.97 -25.24 2.36
CA ASP A 28 21.29 -23.95 2.48
C ASP A 28 19.87 -23.87 1.89
N THR A 29 18.96 -24.71 2.40
CA THR A 29 17.54 -24.35 2.55
C THR A 29 17.25 -23.49 3.79
N THR A 30 18.26 -22.90 4.43
CA THR A 30 18.10 -22.05 5.63
C THR A 30 18.08 -20.55 5.32
N ARG A 31 17.63 -20.14 4.13
CA ARG A 31 17.53 -18.70 3.80
C ARG A 31 16.19 -18.24 3.21
N THR A 32 15.31 -19.15 2.83
CA THR A 32 13.97 -18.79 2.33
C THR A 32 12.89 -18.76 3.42
N GLU A 33 13.18 -19.24 4.64
CA GLU A 33 12.25 -19.11 5.79
C GLU A 33 12.36 -17.76 6.49
N SER A 34 13.47 -17.02 6.33
CA SER A 34 13.67 -15.73 7.02
C SER A 34 12.90 -14.55 6.42
N MET A 35 12.31 -14.69 5.21
CA MET A 35 11.58 -13.60 4.55
C MET A 35 10.05 -13.70 4.66
N ASN A 36 9.53 -14.84 5.14
CA ASN A 36 8.10 -14.97 5.45
C ASN A 36 7.74 -14.47 6.86
N GLN A 37 8.69 -13.90 7.59
CA GLN A 37 8.42 -13.18 8.85
C GLN A 37 7.96 -11.73 8.60
N LYS A 38 7.35 -11.44 7.44
CA LYS A 38 6.94 -10.09 7.06
C LYS A 38 5.51 -10.10 6.53
N LEU A 39 4.60 -9.69 7.42
CA LEU A 39 3.13 -9.57 7.25
C LEU A 39 2.33 -10.86 7.39
N GLU A 40 2.41 -11.51 8.55
CA GLU A 40 1.15 -11.99 9.13
C GLU A 40 0.35 -10.73 9.50
N MET A 41 -0.66 -10.41 8.69
CA MET A 41 -1.60 -9.36 9.06
C MET A 41 -2.27 -9.79 10.37
N PRO A 42 -2.13 -9.06 11.49
CA PRO A 42 -2.66 -9.50 12.76
C PRO A 42 -4.15 -9.80 12.65
N ILE A 43 -4.62 -10.83 13.36
CA ILE A 43 -6.05 -11.11 13.48
C ILE A 43 -6.76 -9.85 13.97
N PHE A 44 -8.05 -9.68 13.63
CA PHE A 44 -8.77 -8.42 13.90
C PHE A 44 -8.70 -7.97 15.37
N GLU A 45 -8.59 -8.92 16.30
CA GLU A 45 -8.44 -8.67 17.73
C GLU A 45 -7.07 -8.07 18.08
N GLU A 46 -5.98 -8.69 17.61
CA GLU A 46 -4.61 -8.19 17.80
C GLU A 46 -4.45 -6.77 17.24
N LYS A 47 -5.14 -6.43 16.14
CA LYS A 47 -5.15 -5.06 15.60
C LYS A 47 -5.82 -4.06 16.53
N LEU A 48 -6.93 -4.45 17.14
CA LEU A 48 -7.67 -3.62 18.08
C LEU A 48 -6.85 -3.38 19.34
N GLU A 49 -6.26 -4.43 19.89
CA GLU A 49 -5.36 -4.36 21.04
C GLU A 49 -4.14 -3.49 20.74
N ALA A 50 -3.43 -3.76 19.64
CA ALA A 50 -2.25 -3.00 19.22
C ALA A 50 -2.57 -1.51 19.03
N ALA A 51 -3.70 -1.19 18.39
CA ALA A 51 -4.12 0.19 18.23
C ALA A 51 -4.41 0.85 19.57
N THR A 52 -5.13 0.17 20.47
CA THR A 52 -5.49 0.70 21.79
C THR A 52 -4.27 1.00 22.65
N VAL A 53 -3.27 0.10 22.68
CA VAL A 53 -2.04 0.32 23.47
C VAL A 53 -1.12 1.38 22.85
N SER A 54 -1.28 1.68 21.56
CA SER A 54 -0.49 2.71 20.86
C SER A 54 -1.05 4.13 20.99
N MET A 55 -2.25 4.30 21.58
CA MET A 55 -2.87 5.62 21.73
C MET A 55 -2.25 6.37 22.90
N GLU A 56 -1.95 7.65 22.67
CA GLU A 56 -1.41 8.56 23.69
C GLU A 56 -2.13 9.92 23.63
N GLY A 57 -1.97 10.72 24.68
CA GLY A 57 -2.47 12.10 24.73
C GLY A 57 -3.97 12.23 24.46
N GLU A 58 -4.34 13.13 23.54
CA GLU A 58 -5.74 13.40 23.20
C GLU A 58 -6.46 12.17 22.63
N ALA A 59 -5.76 11.35 21.84
CA ALA A 59 -6.32 10.14 21.25
C ALA A 59 -6.72 9.12 22.32
N LEU A 60 -5.87 8.92 23.34
CA LEU A 60 -6.16 8.03 24.46
C LEU A 60 -7.34 8.52 25.31
N ASN A 61 -7.37 9.82 25.63
CA ASN A 61 -8.46 10.43 26.40
C ASN A 61 -9.81 10.26 25.68
N TRP A 62 -9.82 10.48 24.37
CA TRP A 62 -11.02 10.27 23.55
C TRP A 62 -11.44 8.80 23.52
N PHE A 63 -10.50 7.88 23.31
CA PHE A 63 -10.80 6.45 23.25
C PHE A 63 -11.44 5.97 24.56
N GLN A 64 -10.88 6.34 25.71
CA GLN A 64 -11.44 6.00 27.03
C GLN A 64 -12.87 6.55 27.21
N TRP A 65 -13.12 7.78 26.75
CA TRP A 65 -14.45 8.41 26.81
C TRP A 65 -15.48 7.79 25.85
N ALA A 66 -15.03 7.32 24.68
CA ALA A 66 -15.87 6.63 23.70
C ALA A 66 -16.20 5.22 24.18
N ASP A 67 -15.19 4.45 24.53
CA ASP A 67 -15.28 3.06 24.99
C ASP A 67 -16.11 2.94 26.27
N GLY A 68 -15.94 3.87 27.22
CA GLY A 68 -16.73 3.90 28.46
C GLY A 68 -18.23 4.16 28.27
N ARG A 69 -18.67 4.62 27.10
CA ARG A 69 -20.10 4.84 26.78
C ARG A 69 -20.65 3.81 25.82
N ARG A 70 -19.82 3.34 24.90
CA ARG A 70 -20.12 2.23 24.01
C ARG A 70 -18.82 1.46 23.79
N PRO A 71 -18.67 0.28 24.43
CA PRO A 71 -17.48 -0.53 24.26
C PRO A 71 -17.21 -0.85 22.80
N ILE A 72 -15.96 -0.66 22.38
CA ILE A 72 -15.52 -0.87 20.99
C ILE A 72 -14.89 -2.26 20.92
N HIS A 73 -15.61 -3.22 20.33
CA HIS A 73 -15.18 -4.62 20.29
C HIS A 73 -14.59 -5.04 18.95
N ARG A 74 -14.59 -4.16 17.94
CA ARG A 74 -14.23 -4.54 16.57
C ARG A 74 -13.33 -3.49 15.95
N TRP A 75 -12.24 -3.96 15.35
CA TRP A 75 -11.32 -3.09 14.60
C TRP A 75 -11.99 -2.16 13.57
N PRO A 76 -12.94 -2.62 12.73
CA PRO A 76 -13.65 -1.71 11.82
C PRO A 76 -14.42 -0.58 12.52
N GLU A 77 -14.99 -0.83 13.71
CA GLU A 77 -15.70 0.18 14.49
C GLU A 77 -14.73 1.23 15.03
N LEU A 78 -13.60 0.80 15.61
CA LEU A 78 -12.54 1.71 16.05
C LEU A 78 -12.03 2.58 14.89
N LYS A 79 -11.76 1.96 13.74
CA LYS A 79 -11.27 2.67 12.55
C LYS A 79 -12.25 3.76 12.09
N THR A 80 -13.54 3.46 12.00
CA THR A 80 -14.56 4.44 11.61
C THR A 80 -14.61 5.60 12.60
N LEU A 81 -14.66 5.32 13.90
CA LEU A 81 -14.72 6.33 14.95
C LEU A 81 -13.46 7.22 14.96
N MET A 82 -12.28 6.65 14.73
CA MET A 82 -11.04 7.41 14.61
C MET A 82 -11.03 8.32 13.38
N LEU A 83 -11.56 7.87 12.24
CA LEU A 83 -11.69 8.71 11.05
C LEU A 83 -12.70 9.85 11.26
N GLU A 84 -13.81 9.61 11.95
CA GLU A 84 -14.78 10.66 12.29
C GLU A 84 -14.18 11.71 13.23
N ARG A 85 -13.40 11.28 14.24
CA ARG A 85 -12.82 12.18 15.24
C ARG A 85 -11.57 12.92 14.77
N PHE A 86 -10.69 12.21 14.06
CA PHE A 86 -9.33 12.68 13.72
C PHE A 86 -9.07 12.76 12.21
N GLY A 87 -9.92 12.14 11.38
CA GLY A 87 -9.71 12.07 9.94
C GLY A 87 -10.08 13.34 9.17
N LEU A 88 -10.92 14.21 9.74
CA LEU A 88 -11.29 15.50 9.13
C LEU A 88 -10.55 16.69 9.74
N THR A 89 -9.92 16.52 10.91
CA THR A 89 -9.41 17.63 11.73
C THR A 89 -7.95 18.00 11.50
N GLN A 90 -7.16 17.24 10.74
CA GLN A 90 -5.76 17.63 10.48
C GLN A 90 -5.51 18.42 9.19
N GLU A 91 -6.31 18.27 8.13
CA GLU A 91 -6.05 19.02 6.88
C GLU A 91 -7.33 19.44 6.11
N GLY A 92 -8.54 19.21 6.65
CA GLY A 92 -9.79 19.44 5.91
C GLY A 92 -10.03 18.41 4.79
N SER A 93 -11.25 18.37 4.30
CA SER A 93 -11.64 17.60 3.10
C SER A 93 -10.84 18.05 1.87
N THR A 94 -10.72 17.20 0.86
CA THR A 94 -10.08 17.56 -0.42
C THR A 94 -10.67 18.84 -1.02
N CYS A 95 -11.99 19.03 -0.90
CA CYS A 95 -12.67 20.25 -1.34
C CYS A 95 -12.22 21.49 -0.55
N GLU A 96 -12.12 21.38 0.78
CA GLU A 96 -11.60 22.46 1.61
C GLU A 96 -10.14 22.79 1.28
N LYS A 97 -9.28 21.79 1.05
CA LYS A 97 -7.90 21.99 0.60
C LYS A 97 -7.84 22.68 -0.76
N PHE A 98 -8.69 22.27 -1.69
CA PHE A 98 -8.78 22.86 -3.02
C PHE A 98 -9.17 24.33 -2.96
N LEU A 99 -10.19 24.67 -2.16
CA LEU A 99 -10.66 26.05 -2.01
C LEU A 99 -9.68 26.92 -1.20
N ALA A 100 -8.87 26.33 -0.33
CA ALA A 100 -7.91 27.05 0.52
C ALA A 100 -6.50 27.15 -0.07
N ILE A 101 -6.22 26.54 -1.23
CA ILE A 101 -4.87 26.49 -1.78
C ILE A 101 -4.38 27.89 -2.19
N GLN A 102 -3.17 28.25 -1.75
CA GLN A 102 -2.55 29.55 -1.99
C GLN A 102 -1.09 29.37 -2.42
N GLN A 103 -0.60 30.26 -3.28
CA GLN A 103 0.78 30.28 -3.71
C GLN A 103 1.67 30.87 -2.61
N GLU A 104 2.46 30.01 -1.96
CA GLU A 104 3.47 30.45 -0.98
C GLU A 104 4.86 30.63 -1.63
N GLY A 105 5.17 29.85 -2.66
CA GLY A 105 6.48 29.80 -3.32
C GLY A 105 6.44 30.23 -4.79
N THR A 106 7.12 29.47 -5.64
CA THR A 106 7.10 29.74 -7.08
C THR A 106 5.76 29.37 -7.69
N VAL A 107 5.43 29.96 -8.85
CA VAL A 107 4.20 29.60 -9.59
C VAL A 107 4.22 28.13 -9.99
N ARG A 108 5.40 27.57 -10.28
CA ARG A 108 5.56 26.15 -10.62
C ARG A 108 5.19 25.25 -9.44
N ASP A 109 5.67 25.57 -8.24
CA ASP A 109 5.37 24.79 -7.04
C ASP A 109 3.88 24.84 -6.72
N TYR A 110 3.28 26.03 -6.83
CA TYR A 110 1.84 26.22 -6.69
C TYR A 110 1.04 25.40 -7.72
N GLN A 111 1.44 25.45 -9.00
CA GLN A 111 0.80 24.66 -10.05
C GLN A 111 0.84 23.16 -9.73
N CYS A 112 2.00 22.63 -9.33
CA CYS A 112 2.11 21.21 -8.96
C CYS A 112 1.22 20.85 -7.77
N GLN A 113 1.10 21.72 -6.76
CA GLN A 113 0.19 21.49 -5.64
C GLN A 113 -1.28 21.56 -6.07
N PHE A 114 -1.63 22.51 -6.92
CA PHE A 114 -2.99 22.66 -7.45
C PHE A 114 -3.42 21.44 -8.27
N GLU A 115 -2.54 20.93 -9.15
CA GLU A 115 -2.77 19.71 -9.92
C GLU A 115 -2.94 18.50 -8.98
N ALA A 116 -2.09 18.38 -7.96
CA ALA A 116 -2.17 17.28 -7.00
C ALA A 116 -3.51 17.27 -6.26
N VAL A 117 -3.98 18.42 -5.76
CA VAL A 117 -5.24 18.51 -5.00
C VAL A 117 -6.46 18.40 -5.91
N SER A 118 -6.45 19.04 -7.08
CA SER A 118 -7.59 19.01 -8.02
C SER A 118 -7.77 17.65 -8.67
N SER A 119 -6.70 16.86 -8.87
CA SER A 119 -6.78 15.48 -9.41
C SER A 119 -7.59 14.52 -8.52
N LEU A 120 -7.78 14.86 -7.25
CA LEU A 120 -8.56 14.09 -6.30
C LEU A 120 -10.06 14.44 -6.33
N LEU A 121 -10.46 15.46 -7.08
CA LEU A 121 -11.83 15.90 -7.26
C LEU A 121 -12.31 15.49 -8.66
N ILE A 122 -13.50 14.91 -8.75
CA ILE A 122 -14.10 14.44 -10.00
C ILE A 122 -15.18 15.45 -10.42
N ASP A 123 -15.35 15.64 -11.73
CA ASP A 123 -16.42 16.46 -12.34
C ASP A 123 -16.40 17.96 -11.98
N LEU A 124 -15.22 18.55 -11.77
CA LEU A 124 -15.09 20.01 -11.67
C LEU A 124 -15.23 20.66 -13.05
N SER A 125 -16.01 21.73 -13.14
CA SER A 125 -16.08 22.56 -14.36
C SER A 125 -14.80 23.36 -14.54
N GLU A 126 -14.41 23.61 -15.79
CA GLU A 126 -13.24 24.44 -16.14
C GLU A 126 -13.29 25.81 -15.45
N ASP A 127 -14.44 26.48 -15.45
CA ASP A 127 -14.63 27.78 -14.79
C ASP A 127 -14.28 27.76 -13.29
N VAL A 128 -14.53 26.65 -12.61
CA VAL A 128 -14.22 26.48 -11.18
C VAL A 128 -12.73 26.24 -10.99
N LEU A 129 -12.10 25.45 -11.87
CA LEU A 129 -10.67 25.23 -11.87
C LEU A 129 -9.92 26.54 -12.12
N GLU A 130 -10.29 27.27 -13.17
CA GLU A 130 -9.68 28.55 -13.54
C GLU A 130 -9.85 29.60 -12.42
N SER A 131 -11.08 29.79 -11.94
CA SER A 131 -11.35 30.75 -10.87
C SER A 131 -10.58 30.43 -9.59
N THR A 132 -10.56 29.16 -9.18
CA THR A 132 -9.81 28.75 -7.98
C THR A 132 -8.31 28.90 -8.17
N PHE A 133 -7.79 28.57 -9.36
CA PHE A 133 -6.37 28.72 -9.69
C PHE A 133 -5.95 30.20 -9.63
N VAL A 134 -6.72 31.09 -10.26
CA VAL A 134 -6.41 32.53 -10.23
C VAL A 134 -6.51 33.08 -8.82
N ASN A 135 -7.55 32.71 -8.06
CA ASN A 135 -7.74 33.18 -6.68
C ASN A 135 -6.66 32.68 -5.70
N GLY A 136 -5.99 31.57 -6.01
CA GLY A 136 -4.88 31.05 -5.22
C GLY A 136 -3.51 31.65 -5.57
N LEU A 137 -3.36 32.39 -6.67
CA LEU A 137 -2.09 33.04 -7.02
C LEU A 137 -1.77 34.20 -6.07
N ARG A 138 -0.50 34.59 -5.97
CA ARG A 138 -0.14 35.79 -5.19
C ARG A 138 -0.74 37.06 -5.81
N PRO A 139 -1.12 38.08 -5.02
CA PRO A 139 -1.81 39.29 -5.51
C PRO A 139 -1.06 40.07 -6.61
N ASP A 140 0.28 40.08 -6.57
CA ASP A 140 1.13 40.71 -7.59
C ASP A 140 1.10 40.00 -8.94
N ILE A 141 0.76 38.71 -8.94
CA ILE A 141 0.59 37.90 -10.14
C ILE A 141 -0.86 37.94 -10.61
N GLN A 142 -1.83 37.83 -9.70
CA GLN A 142 -3.27 37.92 -9.99
C GLN A 142 -3.63 39.15 -10.82
N ARG A 143 -3.04 40.32 -10.50
CA ARG A 143 -3.30 41.57 -11.23
C ARG A 143 -2.98 41.49 -12.74
N LYS A 144 -2.18 40.52 -13.17
CA LYS A 144 -1.87 40.32 -14.60
C LYS A 144 -2.95 39.51 -15.33
N TYR A 145 -3.85 38.88 -14.59
CA TYR A 145 -4.93 38.00 -15.08
C TYR A 145 -6.33 38.56 -14.76
N ALA A 146 -6.41 39.70 -14.06
CA ALA A 146 -7.63 40.48 -13.83
C ALA A 146 -7.81 41.52 -14.94
#